data_AF-A0A1U7J1X8-F1
#
_entry.id   AF-A0A1U7J1X8-F1
#
_cell.length_a   1.000
_cell.length_b   1.000
_cell.length_c   1.000
_cell.angle_alpha   90.00
_cell.angle_beta   90.00
_cell.angle_gamma   90.00
#
_symmetry.space_group_name_H-M   'P 1'
#
loop_
_entity.id
_entity.type
_entity.pdbx_description
1 polymer ?
#
loop_
_entity_poly.entity_id
_entity_poly.type
_entity_poly.pdbx_seq_one_letter_code
_entity_poly.pdbx_strand_id
1 'polypeptide(L)'
;MPLNPFLGVWQRRSIQFDQGPIETSQSVLWIQAETYFADVRSAPFAGRLTPERYREMDWRSRFDADLLGFAGTFSWSAAPPTCTWHHRLALTPCQWPDTSNYHWLGPDDFLEQGTCEDDEGDRHTFVEHWHRLHPGPVQVWRLDRAEQQGQALRVGNWAVLVHQWRSRSVSPGESQSVSRGKSPTADPLQEAKIFSAFSATAWEYREGTWQALFGTEASLGTPPQWTPPDLDDPLGLWQLERSAPAH
;
A
#
# COMPACT_ATOMS: atom_id res chain seq x y z
N MET A 1 -18.77 -4.21 -20.44
CA MET A 1 -18.19 -3.07 -19.70
C MET A 1 -16.94 -2.63 -20.45
N PRO A 2 -16.59 -1.33 -20.43
CA PRO A 2 -15.30 -0.90 -20.98
C PRO A 2 -14.15 -1.63 -20.28
N LEU A 3 -13.08 -1.93 -21.00
CA LEU A 3 -11.87 -2.52 -20.43
C LEU A 3 -11.27 -1.56 -19.40
N ASN A 4 -10.76 -2.09 -18.29
CA ASN A 4 -10.09 -1.27 -17.27
C ASN A 4 -8.86 -0.58 -17.89
N PRO A 5 -8.85 0.77 -18.04
CA PRO A 5 -7.76 1.47 -18.70
C PRO A 5 -6.50 1.54 -17.83
N PHE A 6 -6.62 1.21 -16.53
CA PHE A 6 -5.54 1.24 -15.56
C PHE A 6 -4.74 -0.06 -15.51
N LEU A 7 -5.04 -1.08 -16.33
CA LEU A 7 -4.29 -2.34 -16.29
C LEU A 7 -2.78 -2.13 -16.45
N GLY A 8 -2.00 -2.84 -15.62
CA GLY A 8 -0.56 -2.92 -15.77
C GLY A 8 0.24 -2.33 -14.61
N VAL A 9 1.41 -1.78 -14.93
CA VAL A 9 2.39 -1.25 -13.98
C VAL A 9 2.51 0.26 -14.19
N TRP A 10 2.45 1.00 -13.11
CA TRP A 10 2.48 2.46 -13.08
C TRP A 10 3.53 2.97 -12.14
N GLN A 11 4.17 4.06 -12.52
CA GLN A 11 5.10 4.81 -11.71
C GLN A 11 4.55 6.21 -11.48
N ARG A 12 4.54 6.65 -10.21
CA ARG A 12 4.24 8.05 -9.91
C ARG A 12 5.44 8.91 -10.29
N ARG A 13 5.19 9.93 -11.10
CA ARG A 13 6.18 10.92 -11.53
C ARG A 13 6.29 12.08 -10.54
N SER A 14 5.16 12.48 -9.97
CA SER A 14 5.11 13.58 -9.01
C SER A 14 3.82 13.56 -8.19
N ILE A 15 3.86 14.25 -7.06
CA ILE A 15 2.68 14.65 -6.27
C ILE A 15 2.75 16.13 -5.93
N GLN A 16 1.62 16.82 -5.89
CA GLN A 16 1.50 18.21 -5.46
C GLN A 16 0.32 18.35 -4.51
N PHE A 17 0.54 18.94 -3.34
CA PHE A 17 -0.51 19.28 -2.36
C PHE A 17 -0.83 20.77 -2.39
N ASP A 18 -2.11 21.14 -2.35
CA ASP A 18 -2.59 22.52 -2.14
C ASP A 18 -1.92 23.59 -3.00
N GLN A 19 -1.61 23.25 -4.26
CA GLN A 19 -0.86 24.12 -5.19
C GLN A 19 0.54 24.52 -4.71
N GLY A 20 1.08 23.80 -3.73
CA GLY A 20 2.45 23.92 -3.21
C GLY A 20 3.49 23.36 -4.19
N PRO A 21 4.72 23.10 -3.70
CA PRO A 21 5.78 22.53 -4.53
C PRO A 21 5.40 21.16 -5.10
N ILE A 22 5.91 20.87 -6.30
CA ILE A 22 5.81 19.54 -6.91
C ILE A 22 6.91 18.66 -6.29
N GLU A 23 6.50 17.57 -5.66
CA GLU A 23 7.39 16.59 -5.02
C GLU A 23 7.66 15.40 -5.96
N THR A 24 8.92 15.03 -6.12
CA THR A 24 9.38 13.93 -6.99
C THR A 24 10.35 12.97 -6.30
N SER A 25 10.61 13.19 -5.00
CA SER A 25 11.63 12.47 -4.24
C SER A 25 11.24 11.03 -3.90
N GLN A 26 9.94 10.77 -3.73
CA GLN A 26 9.43 9.45 -3.35
C GLN A 26 9.18 8.60 -4.61
N SER A 27 9.85 7.44 -4.67
CA SER A 27 9.58 6.43 -5.69
C SER A 27 8.31 5.68 -5.34
N VAL A 28 7.42 5.48 -6.32
CA VAL A 28 6.16 4.74 -6.15
C VAL A 28 5.95 3.81 -7.32
N LEU A 29 5.53 2.57 -7.02
CA LEU A 29 5.14 1.57 -8.01
C LEU A 29 3.75 1.05 -7.67
N TRP A 30 2.83 1.18 -8.62
CA TRP A 30 1.46 0.67 -8.53
C TRP A 30 1.26 -0.39 -9.61
N ILE A 31 0.78 -1.57 -9.22
CA ILE A 31 0.36 -2.62 -10.15
C ILE A 31 -1.16 -2.81 -10.04
N GLN A 32 -1.83 -2.83 -11.19
CA GLN A 32 -3.27 -2.88 -11.31
C GLN A 32 -3.69 -4.05 -12.21
N ALA A 33 -4.40 -5.01 -11.63
CA ALA A 33 -5.15 -6.04 -12.35
C ALA A 33 -6.58 -5.56 -12.64
N GLU A 34 -7.48 -6.45 -13.08
CA GLU A 34 -8.85 -6.04 -13.43
C GLU A 34 -9.59 -5.43 -12.23
N THR A 35 -9.54 -6.10 -11.07
CA THR A 35 -10.24 -5.72 -9.84
C THR A 35 -9.34 -5.63 -8.61
N TYR A 36 -8.06 -5.96 -8.76
CA TYR A 36 -7.08 -5.99 -7.66
C TYR A 36 -5.93 -5.04 -7.94
N PHE A 37 -5.30 -4.55 -6.89
CA PHE A 37 -4.16 -3.66 -7.02
C PHE A 37 -3.19 -3.79 -5.85
N ALA A 38 -1.95 -3.34 -6.05
CA ALA A 38 -1.04 -3.06 -4.95
C ALA A 38 -0.14 -1.87 -5.30
N ASP A 39 0.09 -1.02 -4.31
CA ASP A 39 0.93 0.17 -4.36
C ASP A 39 2.04 0.04 -3.30
N VAL A 40 3.26 0.41 -3.67
CA VAL A 40 4.39 0.50 -2.74
C VAL A 40 5.08 1.83 -2.97
N ARG A 41 5.51 2.45 -1.88
CA ARG A 41 6.23 3.72 -1.89
C ARG A 41 7.55 3.57 -1.13
N SER A 42 8.60 4.21 -1.63
CA SER A 42 9.85 4.31 -0.89
C SER A 42 9.63 5.08 0.41
N ALA A 43 10.22 4.63 1.51
CA ALA A 43 10.12 5.35 2.78
C ALA A 43 10.75 6.75 2.66
N PRO A 44 10.04 7.83 3.02
CA PRO A 44 10.61 9.18 3.00
C PRO A 44 11.53 9.45 4.21
N PHE A 45 11.71 8.45 5.08
CA PHE A 45 12.45 8.56 6.32
C PHE A 45 13.46 7.43 6.48
N ALA A 46 14.56 7.71 7.17
CA ALA A 46 15.58 6.71 7.48
C ALA A 46 15.19 5.85 8.69
N GLY A 47 15.56 4.57 8.68
CA GLY A 47 15.38 3.65 9.81
C GLY A 47 13.97 3.06 9.93
N ARG A 48 13.79 2.23 10.95
CA ARG A 48 12.54 1.52 11.21
C ARG A 48 11.41 2.47 11.62
N LEU A 49 10.21 2.22 11.09
CA LEU A 49 9.00 2.79 11.65
C LEU A 49 8.66 1.99 12.91
N THR A 50 8.56 2.62 14.07
CA THR A 50 8.03 1.95 15.27
C THR A 50 6.69 2.58 15.61
N PRO A 51 5.83 1.89 16.38
CA PRO A 51 4.59 2.51 16.86
C PRO A 51 4.85 3.84 17.59
N GLU A 52 5.94 3.94 18.37
CA GLU A 52 6.33 5.16 19.08
C GLU A 52 6.67 6.28 18.09
N ARG A 53 7.52 5.98 17.10
CA ARG A 53 7.90 6.94 16.07
C ARG A 53 6.70 7.42 15.26
N TYR A 54 5.80 6.52 14.90
CA TYR A 54 4.58 6.88 14.16
C TYR A 54 3.70 7.86 14.95
N ARG A 55 3.57 7.68 16.28
CA ARG A 55 2.82 8.61 17.14
C ARG A 55 3.47 9.99 17.24
N GLU A 56 4.80 10.06 17.13
CA GLU A 56 5.56 11.32 17.22
C GLU A 56 5.66 12.09 15.89
N MET A 57 5.25 11.49 14.77
CA MET A 57 5.26 12.14 13.45
C MET A 57 4.29 13.34 13.40
N ASP A 58 4.56 14.30 12.53
CA ASP A 58 3.52 15.24 12.08
C ASP A 58 2.52 14.55 11.15
N TRP A 59 1.39 15.21 10.87
CA TRP A 59 0.32 14.67 10.03
C TRP A 59 0.82 14.28 8.63
N ARG A 60 1.70 15.08 8.03
CA ARG A 60 2.20 14.89 6.66
C ARG A 60 3.09 13.65 6.59
N SER A 61 3.95 13.47 7.59
CA SER A 61 4.80 12.31 7.76
C SER A 61 4.00 11.04 8.08
N ARG A 62 2.92 11.16 8.86
CA ARG A 62 1.95 10.07 9.08
C ARG A 62 1.27 9.66 7.79
N PHE A 63 0.77 10.62 7.02
CA PHE A 63 0.15 10.36 5.71
C PHE A 63 1.10 9.59 4.79
N ASP A 64 2.37 9.98 4.71
CA ASP A 64 3.36 9.21 3.93
C ASP A 64 3.63 7.81 4.51
N ALA A 65 3.63 7.67 5.84
CA ALA A 65 3.83 6.41 6.52
C ALA A 65 2.66 5.43 6.25
N ASP A 66 1.43 5.92 6.28
CA ASP A 66 0.20 5.16 6.03
C ASP A 66 0.14 4.63 4.60
N LEU A 67 0.73 5.38 3.66
CA LEU A 67 0.77 5.04 2.24
C LEU A 67 2.06 4.34 1.81
N LEU A 68 2.92 3.89 2.72
CA LEU A 68 4.16 3.20 2.36
C LEU A 68 3.94 1.93 1.54
N GLY A 69 2.81 1.27 1.76
CA GLY A 69 2.33 0.23 0.87
C GLY A 69 0.95 -0.21 1.26
N PHE A 70 0.18 -0.60 0.26
CA PHE A 70 -1.18 -1.07 0.45
C PHE A 70 -1.63 -1.91 -0.74
N ALA A 71 -2.57 -2.81 -0.49
CA ALA A 71 -3.15 -3.65 -1.52
C ALA A 71 -4.62 -3.94 -1.21
N GLY A 72 -5.40 -4.18 -2.26
CA GLY A 72 -6.81 -4.45 -2.10
C GLY A 72 -7.53 -4.57 -3.42
N THR A 73 -8.77 -4.08 -3.44
CA THR A 73 -9.63 -4.11 -4.62
C THR A 73 -9.86 -2.73 -5.19
N PHE A 74 -10.01 -2.67 -6.50
CA PHE A 74 -10.14 -1.45 -7.29
C PHE A 74 -11.43 -1.51 -8.11
N SER A 75 -12.07 -0.35 -8.25
CA SER A 75 -13.15 -0.13 -9.21
C SER A 75 -13.02 1.27 -9.82
N TRP A 76 -13.61 1.45 -10.99
CA TRP A 76 -13.56 2.72 -11.70
C TRP A 76 -14.85 2.99 -12.47
N SER A 77 -15.10 4.25 -12.76
CA SER A 77 -16.20 4.72 -13.61
C SER A 77 -15.65 5.70 -14.65
N ALA A 78 -16.17 5.63 -15.88
CA ALA A 78 -15.84 6.59 -16.94
C ALA A 78 -16.65 7.89 -16.85
N ALA A 79 -17.82 7.84 -16.22
CA ALA A 79 -18.77 8.96 -16.17
C ALA A 79 -19.55 8.92 -14.84
N PRO A 80 -19.17 9.74 -13.83
CA PRO A 80 -17.98 10.60 -13.82
C PRO A 80 -16.67 9.78 -13.79
N PRO A 81 -15.54 10.36 -14.27
CA PRO A 81 -14.24 9.68 -14.28
C PRO A 81 -13.69 9.56 -12.85
N THR A 82 -13.97 8.44 -12.20
CA THR A 82 -13.58 8.19 -10.81
C THR A 82 -12.91 6.84 -10.63
N CYS A 83 -11.98 6.78 -9.68
CA CYS A 83 -11.32 5.57 -9.20
C CYS A 83 -11.63 5.40 -7.72
N THR A 84 -11.83 4.15 -7.30
CA THR A 84 -12.14 3.81 -5.91
C THR A 84 -11.30 2.63 -5.48
N TRP A 85 -10.48 2.83 -4.45
CA TRP A 85 -9.60 1.83 -3.86
C TRP A 85 -10.12 1.39 -2.51
N HIS A 86 -10.26 0.09 -2.32
CA HIS A 86 -10.59 -0.50 -1.03
C HIS A 86 -9.36 -1.16 -0.45
N HIS A 87 -8.70 -0.48 0.49
CA HIS A 87 -7.46 -0.96 1.11
C HIS A 87 -7.79 -2.13 2.03
N ARG A 88 -7.31 -3.33 1.67
CA ARG A 88 -7.50 -4.54 2.50
C ARG A 88 -6.28 -4.86 3.33
N LEU A 89 -5.10 -4.55 2.79
CA LEU A 89 -3.80 -4.68 3.42
C LEU A 89 -3.18 -3.28 3.41
N ALA A 90 -2.84 -2.75 4.57
CA ALA A 90 -2.12 -1.49 4.72
C ALA A 90 -1.50 -1.44 6.12
N LEU A 91 -0.56 -0.51 6.33
CA LEU A 91 -0.03 -0.23 7.66
C LEU A 91 -1.14 0.14 8.65
N THR A 92 -2.03 1.02 8.20
CA THR A 92 -3.22 1.51 8.89
C THR A 92 -4.43 1.27 7.99
N PRO A 93 -5.13 0.12 8.13
CA PRO A 93 -6.26 -0.19 7.26
C PRO A 93 -7.34 0.89 7.35
N CYS A 94 -7.59 1.58 6.23
CA CYS A 94 -8.69 2.52 6.14
C CYS A 94 -10.02 1.75 6.13
N GLN A 95 -10.97 2.17 6.96
CA GLN A 95 -12.30 1.55 6.99
C GLN A 95 -13.14 1.91 5.76
N TRP A 96 -12.80 3.03 5.12
CA TRP A 96 -13.51 3.58 3.98
C TRP A 96 -12.65 3.48 2.73
N PRO A 97 -13.26 3.34 1.54
CA PRO A 97 -12.50 3.39 0.31
C PRO A 97 -12.01 4.80 0.01
N ASP A 98 -10.80 4.89 -0.52
CA ASP A 98 -10.26 6.12 -1.08
C ASP A 98 -10.86 6.33 -2.47
N THR A 99 -11.24 7.57 -2.79
CA THR A 99 -11.83 7.91 -4.08
C THR A 99 -11.17 9.16 -4.66
N SER A 100 -10.75 9.05 -5.91
CA SER A 100 -10.13 10.14 -6.66
C SER A 100 -10.79 10.29 -8.02
N ASN A 101 -10.73 11.51 -8.56
CA ASN A 101 -11.00 11.75 -9.97
C ASN A 101 -9.73 11.44 -10.78
N TYR A 102 -9.90 11.12 -12.07
CA TYR A 102 -8.77 10.95 -12.97
C TYR A 102 -8.94 11.70 -14.30
N HIS A 103 -7.83 12.08 -14.90
CA HIS A 103 -7.78 12.71 -16.21
C HIS A 103 -6.63 12.15 -17.06
N TRP A 104 -6.96 11.49 -18.16
CA TRP A 104 -5.99 10.96 -19.11
C TRP A 104 -5.30 12.08 -19.89
N LEU A 105 -3.96 12.11 -19.85
CA LEU A 105 -3.12 12.99 -20.66
C LEU A 105 -2.68 12.32 -21.96
N GLY A 106 -2.62 10.99 -21.96
CA GLY A 106 -2.27 10.14 -23.09
C GLY A 106 -2.60 8.67 -22.80
N PRO A 107 -2.19 7.73 -23.65
CA PRO A 107 -2.42 6.29 -23.44
C PRO A 107 -1.76 5.75 -22.17
N ASP A 108 -0.62 6.33 -21.81
CA ASP A 108 0.27 5.87 -20.74
C ASP A 108 0.49 6.92 -19.65
N ASP A 109 -0.27 8.02 -19.65
CA ASP A 109 -0.12 9.10 -18.69
C ASP A 109 -1.48 9.61 -18.22
N PHE A 110 -1.66 9.74 -16.92
CA PHE A 110 -2.86 10.36 -16.35
C PHE A 110 -2.56 11.13 -15.07
N LEU A 111 -3.47 12.03 -14.73
CA LEU A 111 -3.51 12.73 -13.45
C LEU A 111 -4.57 12.10 -12.56
N GLU A 112 -4.21 11.83 -11.32
CA GLU A 112 -5.13 11.53 -10.23
C GLU A 112 -5.33 12.78 -9.38
N GLN A 113 -6.56 13.07 -8.99
CA GLN A 113 -6.91 14.21 -8.14
C GLN A 113 -7.84 13.78 -7.03
N GLY A 114 -7.46 14.04 -5.79
CA GLY A 114 -8.25 13.68 -4.63
C GLY A 114 -8.08 14.67 -3.49
N THR A 115 -8.62 14.29 -2.34
CA THR A 115 -8.48 15.02 -1.09
C THR A 115 -8.14 14.09 0.05
N CYS A 116 -7.34 14.55 1.00
CA CYS A 116 -7.13 13.89 2.27
C CYS A 116 -7.44 14.87 3.42
N GLU A 117 -7.61 14.35 4.62
CA GLU A 117 -7.80 15.14 5.85
C GLU A 117 -6.56 15.00 6.72
N ASP A 118 -6.15 16.07 7.40
CA ASP A 118 -5.10 16.03 8.43
C ASP A 118 -5.67 15.64 9.80
N ASP A 119 -4.83 15.67 10.84
CA ASP A 119 -5.24 15.31 12.20
C ASP A 119 -6.20 16.32 12.84
N GLU A 120 -6.29 17.54 12.31
CA GLU A 120 -7.23 18.58 12.75
C GLU A 120 -8.57 18.50 11.98
N GLY A 121 -8.64 17.63 10.97
CA GLY A 121 -9.79 17.48 10.08
C GLY A 121 -9.81 18.50 8.94
N ASP A 122 -8.70 19.23 8.74
CA ASP A 122 -8.56 20.15 7.62
C ASP A 122 -8.32 19.37 6.33
N ARG A 123 -9.01 19.79 5.27
CA ARG A 123 -9.00 19.08 3.99
C ARG A 123 -7.93 19.62 3.06
N HIS A 124 -7.00 18.75 2.67
CA HIS A 124 -5.93 19.00 1.71
C HIS A 124 -6.26 18.40 0.35
N THR A 125 -5.98 19.14 -0.72
CA THR A 125 -6.10 18.67 -2.10
C THR A 125 -4.78 18.12 -2.60
N PHE A 126 -4.81 17.06 -3.40
CA PHE A 126 -3.62 16.54 -4.05
C PHE A 126 -3.82 16.27 -5.54
N VAL A 127 -2.72 16.33 -6.29
CA VAL A 127 -2.63 15.88 -7.67
C VAL A 127 -1.42 14.97 -7.81
N GLU A 128 -1.64 13.73 -8.24
CA GLU A 128 -0.57 12.80 -8.60
C GLU A 128 -0.48 12.64 -10.12
N HIS A 129 0.74 12.60 -10.66
CA HIS A 129 0.99 12.32 -12.07
C HIS A 129 1.55 10.91 -12.21
N TRP A 130 0.88 10.09 -13.02
CA TRP A 130 1.18 8.68 -13.21
C TRP A 130 1.60 8.39 -14.63
N HIS A 131 2.60 7.50 -14.78
CA HIS A 131 3.10 7.02 -16.07
C HIS A 131 3.11 5.49 -16.11
N ARG A 132 2.63 4.89 -17.20
CA ARG A 132 2.57 3.44 -17.40
C ARG A 132 3.92 2.91 -17.84
N LEU A 133 4.43 1.92 -17.11
CA LEU A 133 5.64 1.18 -17.47
C LEU A 133 5.34 -0.07 -18.28
N HIS A 134 4.18 -0.69 -18.06
CA HIS A 134 3.78 -1.93 -18.73
C HIS A 134 2.26 -2.08 -18.75
N PRO A 135 1.61 -2.54 -19.83
CA PRO A 135 0.13 -2.60 -19.93
C PRO A 135 -0.52 -3.86 -19.34
N GLY A 136 0.25 -4.92 -19.07
CA GLY A 136 -0.28 -6.21 -18.58
C GLY A 136 0.05 -7.36 -19.54
N PRO A 137 -0.56 -8.54 -19.38
CA PRO A 137 -1.56 -8.89 -18.36
C PRO A 137 -0.96 -8.99 -16.95
N VAL A 138 -1.82 -8.85 -15.94
CA VAL A 138 -1.42 -8.89 -14.53
C VAL A 138 -1.91 -10.18 -13.88
N GLN A 139 -0.98 -10.87 -13.21
CA GLN A 139 -1.27 -12.05 -12.40
C GLN A 139 -1.42 -11.61 -10.93
N VAL A 140 -2.35 -12.23 -10.21
CA VAL A 140 -2.67 -11.89 -8.82
C VAL A 140 -2.59 -13.14 -7.96
N TRP A 141 -1.83 -13.07 -6.87
CA TRP A 141 -1.78 -14.11 -5.85
C TRP A 141 -2.32 -13.58 -4.54
N ARG A 142 -2.94 -14.48 -3.78
CA ARG A 142 -3.50 -14.23 -2.47
C ARG A 142 -2.90 -15.21 -1.47
N LEU A 143 -2.63 -14.69 -0.29
CA LEU A 143 -2.39 -15.48 0.90
C LEU A 143 -3.51 -15.14 1.89
N ASP A 144 -4.27 -16.13 2.33
CA ASP A 144 -5.36 -15.92 3.28
C ASP A 144 -5.36 -17.00 4.36
N ARG A 145 -4.65 -16.71 5.46
CA ARG A 145 -4.54 -17.56 6.64
C ARG A 145 -4.94 -16.76 7.87
N ALA A 146 -5.34 -17.47 8.92
CA ALA A 146 -5.82 -16.86 10.15
C ALA A 146 -4.87 -15.81 10.78
N GLU A 147 -3.56 -16.00 10.62
CA GLU A 147 -2.55 -15.08 11.18
C GLU A 147 -1.71 -14.34 10.14
N GLN A 148 -1.94 -14.62 8.84
CA GLN A 148 -1.12 -14.11 7.74
C GLN A 148 -1.99 -13.86 6.53
N GLN A 149 -1.96 -12.65 6.02
CA GLN A 149 -2.64 -12.28 4.79
C GLN A 149 -1.68 -11.59 3.85
N GLY A 150 -1.89 -11.77 2.55
CA GLY A 150 -1.02 -11.21 1.53
C GLY A 150 -1.70 -11.09 0.19
N GLN A 151 -1.23 -10.14 -0.59
CA GLN A 151 -1.58 -9.93 -1.98
C GLN A 151 -0.31 -9.63 -2.76
N ALA A 152 -0.07 -10.39 -3.83
CA ALA A 152 1.04 -10.17 -4.72
C ALA A 152 0.52 -9.99 -6.14
N LEU A 153 1.10 -9.05 -6.87
CA LEU A 153 0.80 -8.83 -8.28
C LEU A 153 2.10 -8.92 -9.08
N ARG A 154 2.06 -9.59 -10.23
CA ARG A 154 3.21 -9.76 -11.14
C ARG A 154 2.83 -9.44 -12.58
N VAL A 155 3.71 -8.70 -13.26
CA VAL A 155 3.55 -8.27 -14.65
C VAL A 155 4.91 -8.21 -15.33
N GLY A 156 5.15 -9.08 -16.30
CA GLY A 156 6.46 -9.14 -16.98
C GLY A 156 7.60 -9.27 -15.95
N ASN A 157 8.49 -8.27 -15.92
CA ASN A 157 9.62 -8.21 -14.99
C ASN A 157 9.30 -7.51 -13.66
N TRP A 158 8.06 -7.13 -13.38
CA TRP A 158 7.70 -6.37 -12.18
C TRP A 158 6.87 -7.22 -11.24
N ALA A 159 7.09 -7.04 -9.94
CA ALA A 159 6.23 -7.60 -8.93
C ALA A 159 6.07 -6.65 -7.74
N VAL A 160 4.89 -6.68 -7.13
CA VAL A 160 4.62 -6.05 -5.84
C VAL A 160 4.09 -7.12 -4.91
N LEU A 161 4.70 -7.25 -3.73
CA LEU A 161 4.25 -8.15 -2.68
C LEU A 161 3.86 -7.30 -1.47
N VAL A 162 2.62 -7.45 -0.99
CA VAL A 162 2.10 -6.80 0.22
C VAL A 162 1.58 -7.87 1.16
N HIS A 163 1.96 -7.82 2.44
CA HIS A 163 1.48 -8.77 3.43
C HIS A 163 1.40 -8.19 4.83
N GLN A 164 0.47 -8.72 5.60
CA GLN A 164 0.24 -8.42 7.00
C GLN A 164 0.19 -9.70 7.83
N TRP A 165 0.69 -9.64 9.05
CA TRP A 165 0.64 -10.76 9.98
C TRP A 165 0.42 -10.28 11.41
N ARG A 166 -0.12 -11.17 12.24
CA ARG A 166 -0.21 -10.92 13.67
C ARG A 166 1.19 -10.93 14.25
N SER A 167 1.62 -9.78 14.77
CA SER A 167 2.76 -9.76 15.68
C SER A 167 2.36 -10.61 16.89
N ARG A 168 3.10 -11.69 17.19
CA ARG A 168 2.90 -12.41 18.45
C ARG A 168 3.12 -11.39 19.55
N SER A 169 2.03 -10.96 20.18
CA SER A 169 2.10 -10.09 21.34
C SER A 169 3.00 -10.79 22.36
N VAL A 170 4.12 -10.14 22.67
CA VAL A 170 4.89 -10.46 23.88
C VAL A 170 3.88 -10.36 25.01
N SER A 171 3.56 -11.49 25.64
CA SER A 171 2.58 -11.52 26.72
C SER A 171 3.06 -10.58 27.83
N PRO A 172 2.29 -9.56 28.23
CA PRO A 172 2.64 -8.72 29.36
C PRO A 172 2.33 -9.52 30.62
N GLY A 173 3.29 -10.36 31.01
CA GLY A 173 3.22 -11.23 32.17
C GLY A 173 4.40 -10.96 33.09
N GLU A 174 4.56 -9.73 33.58
CA GLU A 174 5.28 -9.45 34.82
C GLU A 174 4.83 -8.11 35.42
N SER A 175 3.80 -8.23 36.27
CA SER A 175 3.51 -7.44 37.47
C SER A 175 4.19 -6.07 37.66
N GLN A 176 3.39 -5.00 37.69
CA GLN A 176 3.42 -4.04 38.80
C GLN A 176 2.11 -3.26 38.96
N SER A 177 1.79 -3.02 40.22
CA SER A 177 0.49 -2.64 40.76
C SER A 177 0.30 -1.12 40.89
N VAL A 178 -0.92 -0.65 40.59
CA VAL A 178 -1.66 0.49 41.19
C VAL A 178 -1.11 1.92 40.99
N SER A 179 -1.87 2.74 40.25
CA SER A 179 -2.48 3.96 40.84
C SER A 179 -3.73 4.38 40.05
N ARG A 180 -4.85 4.56 40.77
CA ARG A 180 -6.09 5.17 40.27
C ARG A 180 -5.93 6.69 40.34
N GLY A 181 -6.02 7.38 39.20
CA GLY A 181 -6.08 8.83 39.19
C GLY A 181 -6.34 9.40 37.79
N LYS A 182 -7.54 9.99 37.63
CA LYS A 182 -7.99 10.87 36.53
C LYS A 182 -7.87 10.32 35.10
N SER A 183 -9.02 9.98 34.52
CA SER A 183 -9.16 9.75 33.07
C SER A 183 -8.66 10.96 32.28
N PRO A 184 -7.58 10.84 31.50
CA PRO A 184 -7.41 11.68 30.34
C PRO A 184 -8.44 11.22 29.30
N THR A 185 -9.00 12.15 28.55
CA THR A 185 -9.69 11.90 27.27
C THR A 185 -8.98 10.78 26.52
N ALA A 186 -9.71 9.70 26.24
CA ALA A 186 -9.17 8.51 25.61
C ALA A 186 -8.54 8.89 24.28
N ASP A 187 -7.21 8.82 24.22
CA ASP A 187 -6.44 8.87 22.99
C ASP A 187 -6.89 7.67 22.14
N PRO A 188 -7.46 7.87 20.93
CA PRO A 188 -7.88 6.77 20.06
C PRO A 188 -6.75 5.77 19.76
N LEU A 189 -5.49 6.14 20.03
CA LEU A 189 -4.29 5.34 19.84
C LEU A 189 -3.92 4.43 21.03
N GLN A 190 -4.65 4.50 22.16
CA GLN A 190 -4.38 3.65 23.34
C GLN A 190 -4.92 2.21 23.24
N GLU A 191 -5.75 1.88 22.24
CA GLU A 191 -6.04 0.48 21.96
C GLU A 191 -4.85 -0.14 21.24
N ALA A 192 -4.14 -1.04 21.92
CA ALA A 192 -3.03 -1.86 21.43
C ALA A 192 -3.39 -2.82 20.25
N LYS A 193 -4.32 -2.42 19.37
CA LYS A 193 -4.91 -3.19 18.26
C LYS A 193 -4.61 -2.63 16.86
N ILE A 194 -3.95 -1.48 16.74
CA ILE A 194 -3.96 -0.73 15.46
C ILE A 194 -2.90 -1.22 14.46
N PHE A 195 -1.72 -1.66 14.91
CA PHE A 195 -0.65 -2.07 13.99
C PHE A 195 -0.55 -3.59 13.84
N SER A 196 -0.98 -4.10 12.68
CA SER A 196 -0.50 -5.39 12.22
C SER A 196 0.97 -5.27 11.84
N ALA A 197 1.75 -6.34 12.02
CA ALA A 197 3.07 -6.36 11.40
C ALA A 197 2.86 -6.40 9.88
N PHE A 198 3.57 -5.56 9.16
CA PHE A 198 3.26 -5.21 7.78
C PHE A 198 4.53 -5.12 6.95
N SER A 199 4.46 -5.60 5.71
CA SER A 199 5.53 -5.43 4.75
C SER A 199 4.99 -5.31 3.33
N ALA A 200 5.56 -4.39 2.55
CA ALA A 200 5.29 -4.20 1.15
C ALA A 200 6.59 -3.93 0.40
N THR A 201 6.85 -4.66 -0.68
CA THR A 201 8.08 -4.50 -1.48
C THR A 201 7.77 -4.51 -2.97
N ALA A 202 8.37 -3.55 -3.67
CA ALA A 202 8.41 -3.50 -5.13
C ALA A 202 9.67 -4.22 -5.62
N TRP A 203 9.52 -5.07 -6.63
CA TRP A 203 10.58 -5.91 -7.18
C TRP A 203 10.66 -5.76 -8.69
N GLU A 204 11.87 -5.95 -9.21
CA GLU A 204 12.12 -6.04 -10.64
C GLU A 204 13.06 -7.20 -10.98
N TYR A 205 12.74 -7.94 -12.04
CA TYR A 205 13.59 -8.99 -12.57
C TYR A 205 14.62 -8.39 -13.52
N ARG A 206 15.89 -8.37 -13.08
CA ARG A 206 17.02 -7.83 -13.83
C ARG A 206 18.16 -8.83 -13.80
N GLU A 207 18.85 -8.96 -14.92
CA GLU A 207 20.08 -9.78 -15.02
C GLU A 207 19.90 -11.23 -14.53
N GLY A 208 18.71 -11.80 -14.72
CA GLY A 208 18.41 -13.18 -14.34
C GLY A 208 18.03 -13.38 -12.87
N THR A 209 17.80 -12.32 -12.09
CA THR A 209 17.36 -12.41 -10.70
C THR A 209 16.35 -11.34 -10.32
N TRP A 210 15.53 -11.61 -9.30
CA TRP A 210 14.64 -10.62 -8.71
C TRP A 210 15.42 -9.73 -7.74
N GLN A 211 15.31 -8.43 -7.93
CA GLN A 211 15.93 -7.41 -7.09
C GLN A 211 14.84 -6.55 -6.44
N ALA A 212 14.91 -6.36 -5.13
CA ALA A 212 14.05 -5.41 -4.45
C ALA A 212 14.45 -3.98 -4.87
N LEU A 213 13.46 -3.18 -5.29
CA LEU A 213 13.66 -1.78 -5.66
C LEU A 213 13.58 -0.88 -4.43
N PHE A 214 12.47 -1.02 -3.70
CA PHE A 214 12.18 -0.31 -2.46
C PHE A 214 10.99 -0.99 -1.78
N GLY A 215 10.80 -0.70 -0.50
CA GLY A 215 9.70 -1.26 0.27
C GLY A 215 9.74 -0.88 1.73
N THR A 216 8.94 -1.59 2.50
CA THR A 216 8.71 -1.37 3.92
C THR A 216 9.33 -2.49 4.76
N GLU A 217 10.30 -3.23 4.22
CA GLU A 217 10.96 -4.37 4.90
C GLU A 217 11.63 -3.97 6.21
N ALA A 218 11.97 -2.68 6.35
CA ALA A 218 12.47 -2.10 7.57
C ALA A 218 11.37 -1.67 8.56
N SER A 219 10.09 -1.72 8.19
CA SER A 219 9.07 -0.87 8.80
C SER A 219 8.24 -1.48 9.91
N LEU A 220 7.90 -2.78 10.01
CA LEU A 220 7.27 -3.33 11.23
C LEU A 220 7.40 -4.85 11.30
N GLY A 221 7.73 -5.39 12.48
CA GLY A 221 7.98 -6.83 12.68
C GLY A 221 9.24 -7.35 11.96
N THR A 222 9.46 -8.67 12.01
CA THR A 222 10.41 -9.36 11.13
C THR A 222 9.58 -9.86 9.96
N PRO A 223 9.73 -9.32 8.74
CA PRO A 223 8.88 -9.72 7.64
C PRO A 223 9.10 -11.20 7.30
N PRO A 224 8.04 -11.95 6.97
CA PRO A 224 8.23 -13.19 6.22
C PRO A 224 8.99 -12.85 4.93
N GLN A 225 10.05 -13.60 4.64
CA GLN A 225 10.96 -13.33 3.52
C GLN A 225 10.39 -13.81 2.18
N TRP A 226 9.11 -13.55 1.92
CA TRP A 226 8.51 -13.92 0.65
C TRP A 226 9.01 -13.00 -0.45
N THR A 227 9.39 -13.64 -1.54
CA THR A 227 9.98 -13.06 -2.73
C THR A 227 9.14 -13.49 -3.94
N PRO A 228 9.28 -12.84 -5.10
CA PRO A 228 8.56 -13.25 -6.29
C PRO A 228 8.73 -14.74 -6.68
N PRO A 229 9.90 -15.39 -6.51
CA PRO A 229 10.05 -16.83 -6.70
C PRO A 229 9.11 -17.71 -5.86
N ASP A 230 8.72 -17.29 -4.66
CA ASP A 230 7.81 -18.06 -3.80
C ASP A 230 6.39 -18.17 -4.39
N LEU A 231 6.05 -17.32 -5.37
CA LEU A 231 4.76 -17.35 -6.07
C LEU A 231 4.67 -18.47 -7.11
N ASP A 232 5.81 -19.04 -7.51
CA ASP A 232 5.91 -20.08 -8.52
C ASP A 232 5.97 -21.50 -7.91
N ASP A 233 6.03 -21.63 -6.57
CA ASP A 233 5.97 -22.92 -5.89
C ASP A 233 4.54 -23.51 -5.95
N PRO A 234 4.31 -24.64 -6.66
CA PRO A 234 2.99 -25.25 -6.75
C PRO A 234 2.47 -25.83 -5.42
N LEU A 235 3.36 -26.03 -4.44
CA LEU A 235 3.03 -26.42 -3.08
C LEU A 235 3.13 -25.24 -2.10
N GLY A 236 3.37 -24.04 -2.63
CA GLY A 236 3.54 -22.81 -1.90
C GLY A 236 2.29 -22.37 -1.16
N LEU A 237 2.45 -21.39 -0.27
CA LEU A 237 1.36 -20.87 0.55
C LEU A 237 0.45 -19.92 -0.24
N TRP A 238 0.97 -19.35 -1.32
CA TRP A 238 0.30 -18.38 -2.17
C TRP A 238 -0.60 -19.07 -3.20
N GLN A 239 -1.83 -18.60 -3.31
CA GLN A 239 -2.79 -19.12 -4.26
C GLN A 239 -2.96 -18.11 -5.39
N LEU A 240 -2.75 -18.57 -6.63
CA LEU A 240 -3.04 -17.78 -7.82
C LEU A 240 -4.55 -17.57 -7.91
N GLU A 241 -5.00 -16.32 -7.81
CA GLU A 241 -6.37 -15.98 -8.19
C GLU A 241 -6.46 -15.94 -9.70
N ARG A 242 -7.47 -16.63 -10.25
CA ARG A 242 -7.59 -16.86 -11.69
C ARG A 242 -7.36 -15.57 -12.46
N SER A 243 -6.26 -15.55 -13.21
CA SER A 243 -5.99 -14.60 -14.28
C SER A 243 -7.20 -14.55 -15.20
N ALA A 244 -7.82 -13.38 -15.36
CA ALA A 244 -8.76 -13.18 -16.47
C ALA A 244 -8.03 -13.56 -17.78
N PRO A 245 -8.72 -14.22 -18.73
CA PRO A 245 -8.08 -14.73 -19.93
C PRO A 245 -7.47 -13.58 -20.73
N ALA A 246 -6.25 -13.78 -21.23
CA ALA A 246 -5.70 -12.96 -22.30
C ALA A 246 -6.65 -13.06 -23.50
N HIS A 247 -7.29 -11.95 -23.85
CA HIS A 247 -8.05 -11.80 -25.09
C HIS A 247 -7.16 -11.23 -26.18
#